data_AF-W2TGV7-F1
#
_entry.id   AF-W2TGV7-F1
#
_cell.length_a   1.000
_cell.length_b   1.000
_cell.length_c   1.000
_cell.angle_alpha   90.00
_cell.angle_beta   90.00
_cell.angle_gamma   90.00
#
_symmetry.space_group_name_H-M   'P 1'
#
loop_
_entity.id
_entity.type
_entity.pdbx_description
1 polymer ?
#
loop_
_entity_poly.entity_id
_entity_poly.type
_entity_poly.pdbx_seq_one_letter_code
_entity_poly.pdbx_strand_id
1 'polypeptide(L)'
;EYDCNLESSALAQAKTCSSSGVSGEGQNVHSGVLVNNSEQAVRTAMDQWWNQITIRGVNAAMLFRARVRDKPDGPVAFTQVGLN
;
A
#
# COMPACT_ATOMS: atom_id res chain seq x y z
N GLU A 1 15.39 -4.70 -3.72
CA GLU A 1 15.90 -5.79 -2.87
C GLU A 1 15.09 -5.80 -1.57
N TYR A 2 15.06 -6.90 -0.83
CA TYR A 2 14.44 -6.92 0.50
C TYR A 2 15.34 -6.20 1.51
N ASP A 3 14.78 -5.27 2.30
CA ASP A 3 15.52 -4.53 3.32
C ASP A 3 14.98 -4.85 4.71
N CYS A 4 15.80 -5.51 5.52
CA CYS A 4 15.45 -5.91 6.89
C CYS A 4 15.21 -4.71 7.82
N ASN A 5 15.79 -3.54 7.54
CA ASN A 5 15.52 -2.32 8.31
C ASN A 5 14.10 -1.81 8.03
N LEU A 6 13.67 -1.83 6.76
CA LEU A 6 12.30 -1.48 6.38
C LEU A 6 11.28 -2.49 6.93
N GLU A 7 11.60 -3.79 6.94
CA GLU A 7 10.77 -4.79 7.60
C GLU A 7 10.60 -4.49 9.10
N SER A 8 11.71 -4.19 9.79
CA SER A 8 11.69 -3.88 11.22
C SER A 8 10.86 -2.63 11.54
N SER A 9 11.04 -1.57 10.73
CA SER A 9 10.23 -0.35 10.75
C SER A 9 8.73 -0.67 10.60
N ALA A 10 8.37 -1.42 9.55
CA ALA A 10 6.99 -1.77 9.26
C ALA A 10 6.36 -2.61 10.39
N LEU A 11 7.10 -3.55 10.97
CA LEU A 11 6.65 -4.35 12.10
C LEU A 11 6.45 -3.50 13.37
N ALA A 12 7.35 -2.57 13.65
CA ALA A 12 7.22 -1.65 14.77
C ALA A 12 5.95 -0.79 14.62
N GLN A 13 5.70 -0.27 13.42
CA GLN A 13 4.50 0.51 13.13
C GLN A 13 3.23 -0.35 13.23
N ALA A 14 3.21 -1.56 12.68
CA ALA A 14 2.04 -2.45 12.73
C ALA A 14 1.59 -2.78 14.16
N LYS A 15 2.54 -2.91 15.10
CA LYS A 15 2.25 -3.16 16.52
C LYS A 15 1.51 -2.03 17.21
N THR A 16 1.53 -0.82 16.65
CA THR A 16 0.76 0.32 17.18
C THR A 16 -0.72 0.26 16.81
N CYS A 17 -1.11 -0.64 15.90
CA CYS A 17 -2.45 -0.74 15.32
C CYS A 17 -2.93 0.59 14.69
N SER A 18 -2.00 1.45 14.29
CA SER A 18 -2.28 2.73 13.63
C SER A 18 -2.15 2.58 12.11
N SER A 19 -3.02 3.26 11.37
CA SER A 19 -2.90 3.45 9.91
C SER A 19 -2.00 4.63 9.53
N SER A 20 -1.34 5.25 10.51
CA SER A 20 -0.43 6.38 10.27
C SER A 20 0.83 5.93 9.54
N GLY A 21 1.35 6.83 8.70
CA GLY A 21 2.60 6.68 7.97
C GLY A 21 3.84 6.63 8.88
N VAL A 22 4.87 5.87 8.48
CA VAL A 22 6.24 6.06 8.98
C VAL A 22 6.89 7.22 8.22
N SER A 23 7.52 8.15 8.94
CA SER A 23 8.17 9.31 8.30
C SER A 23 9.39 8.89 7.48
N GLY A 24 9.50 9.40 6.25
CA GLY A 24 10.62 9.11 5.35
C GLY A 24 10.45 7.82 4.53
N GLU A 25 9.37 7.08 4.71
CA GLU A 25 9.11 5.81 4.03
C GLU A 25 7.78 5.86 3.25
N GLY A 26 7.74 5.22 2.09
CA GLY A 26 6.48 4.92 1.41
C GLY A 26 5.79 3.77 2.11
N GLN A 27 4.48 3.90 2.39
CA GLN A 27 3.74 2.88 3.14
C GLN A 27 2.38 2.59 2.53
N ASN A 28 2.08 1.29 2.42
CA ASN A 28 0.74 0.78 2.18
C ASN A 28 0.25 0.03 3.42
N VAL A 29 -1.01 0.28 3.81
CA VAL A 29 -1.64 -0.35 4.98
C VAL A 29 -2.86 -1.16 4.52
N HIS A 30 -3.05 -2.33 5.12
CA HIS A 30 -4.24 -3.14 4.97
C HIS A 30 -4.77 -3.52 6.36
N SER A 31 -6.08 -3.40 6.54
CA SER A 31 -6.79 -3.79 7.76
C SER A 31 -8.07 -4.53 7.37
N GLY A 32 -8.39 -5.62 8.06
CA GLY A 32 -9.54 -6.44 7.73
C GLY A 32 -9.83 -7.50 8.81
N VAL A 33 -10.66 -8.47 8.45
CA VAL A 33 -10.94 -9.63 9.30
C VAL A 33 -9.64 -10.40 9.55
N LEU A 34 -9.48 -10.92 10.76
CA LEU A 34 -8.31 -11.74 11.11
C LEU A 34 -8.21 -12.96 10.18
N VAL A 35 -7.08 -13.08 9.49
CA VAL A 35 -6.70 -14.25 8.69
C VAL A 35 -5.54 -14.92 9.40
N ASN A 36 -5.73 -16.16 9.87
CA ASN A 36 -4.70 -16.88 10.64
C ASN A 36 -3.49 -17.31 9.79
N ASN A 37 -3.65 -17.39 8.47
CA ASN A 37 -2.57 -17.66 7.54
C ASN A 37 -1.94 -16.33 7.06
N SER A 38 -0.70 -16.07 7.47
CA SER A 38 0.00 -14.83 7.15
C SER A 38 0.26 -14.66 5.65
N GLU A 39 0.56 -15.74 4.92
CA GLU A 39 0.76 -15.67 3.46
C GLU A 39 -0.54 -15.28 2.74
N GLN A 40 -1.67 -15.86 3.14
CA GLN A 40 -2.97 -15.50 2.59
C GLN A 40 -3.35 -14.04 2.91
N ALA A 41 -3.03 -13.58 4.12
CA ALA A 41 -3.24 -12.18 4.52
C ALA A 41 -2.42 -11.22 3.64
N VAL A 42 -1.14 -11.53 3.41
CA VAL A 42 -0.24 -10.73 2.55
C VAL A 42 -0.73 -10.72 1.11
N ARG A 43 -1.11 -11.87 0.54
CA ARG A 43 -1.67 -11.94 -0.82
C ARG A 43 -2.93 -11.07 -0.96
N THR A 44 -3.83 -11.15 0.02
CA THR A 44 -5.05 -10.34 0.04
C THR A 44 -4.73 -8.84 0.07
N ALA A 45 -3.77 -8.42 0.91
CA ALA A 45 -3.33 -7.03 0.98
C ALA A 45 -2.73 -6.54 -0.35
N MET A 46 -1.84 -7.34 -0.95
CA MET A 46 -1.22 -7.04 -2.24
C MET A 46 -2.25 -6.92 -3.37
N ASP A 47 -3.20 -7.85 -3.44
CA ASP A 47 -4.28 -7.81 -4.43
C ASP A 47 -5.15 -6.56 -4.27
N GLN A 48 -5.47 -6.18 -3.04
CA GLN A 48 -6.24 -4.96 -2.76
C GLN A 48 -5.50 -3.70 -3.21
N TRP A 49 -4.20 -3.58 -2.92
CA TRP A 49 -3.39 -2.43 -3.35
C TRP A 49 -3.24 -2.38 -4.86
N TRP A 50 -2.93 -3.52 -5.50
CA TRP A 50 -2.73 -3.59 -6.94
C TRP A 50 -4.02 -3.29 -7.71
N ASN A 51 -5.15 -3.84 -7.28
CA ASN A 51 -6.44 -3.66 -7.96
C ASN A 51 -7.01 -2.24 -7.90
N GLN A 52 -6.39 -1.29 -7.16
CA GLN A 52 -6.82 0.10 -7.24
C GLN A 52 -6.72 0.67 -8.68
N ILE A 53 -5.76 0.21 -9.48
CA ILE A 53 -5.67 0.62 -10.89
C ILE A 53 -6.87 0.15 -11.71
N THR A 54 -7.40 -1.04 -11.45
CA THR A 54 -8.50 -1.61 -12.24
C THR A 54 -9.83 -0.93 -11.91
N ILE A 55 -9.97 -0.42 -10.68
CA ILE A 55 -11.19 0.25 -10.21
C ILE A 55 -11.28 1.70 -10.71
N ARG A 56 -10.18 2.48 -10.65
CA ARG A 56 -10.23 3.93 -10.93
C ARG A 56 -9.31 4.41 -12.04
N GLY A 57 -8.43 3.55 -12.53
CA GLY A 57 -7.47 3.84 -13.59
C GLY A 57 -6.42 4.88 -13.19
N VAL A 58 -5.27 4.80 -13.85
CA VAL A 58 -4.42 5.97 -14.05
C VAL A 58 -4.71 6.44 -15.48
N ASN A 59 -4.63 7.75 -15.76
CA ASN A 59 -4.83 8.20 -17.13
C ASN A 59 -3.74 7.60 -18.05
N ALA A 60 -3.96 7.65 -19.37
CA ALA A 60 -3.02 7.07 -20.35
C ALA A 60 -1.59 7.63 -20.27
N ALA A 61 -1.39 8.77 -19.60
CA ALA A 61 -0.06 9.33 -19.36
C ALA A 61 0.69 8.65 -18.20
N MET A 62 0.02 7.81 -17.38
CA MET A 62 0.59 7.14 -16.20
C MET A 62 1.28 8.10 -15.22
N LEU A 63 0.81 9.36 -15.15
CA LEU A 63 1.43 10.39 -14.31
C LEU A 63 0.73 10.47 -12.95
N PHE A 64 1.49 10.22 -11.89
CA PHE A 64 1.05 10.52 -10.54
C PHE A 64 1.10 12.03 -10.28
N ARG A 65 -0.07 12.67 -10.24
CA ARG A 65 -0.23 14.11 -9.98
C ARG A 65 -1.06 14.30 -8.71
N ALA A 66 -1.03 15.50 -8.12
CA ALA A 66 -1.87 15.86 -6.97
C ALA A 66 -3.35 15.50 -7.21
N ARG A 67 -3.88 15.75 -8.42
CA ARG A 67 -5.24 15.35 -8.81
C ARG A 67 -5.52 13.84 -8.74
N VAL A 68 -4.50 12.98 -8.92
CA VAL A 68 -4.64 11.53 -8.78
C VAL A 68 -4.57 11.12 -7.31
N ARG A 69 -3.65 11.74 -6.54
CA ARG A 69 -3.48 11.55 -5.10
C ARG A 69 -4.73 11.96 -4.30
N ASP A 70 -5.28 13.13 -4.60
CA ASP A 70 -6.35 13.77 -3.81
C ASP A 70 -7.75 13.25 -4.18
N LYS A 71 -7.85 12.31 -5.13
CA LYS A 71 -9.11 11.64 -5.42
C LYS A 71 -9.53 10.78 -4.23
N PRO A 72 -10.82 10.83 -3.82
CA PRO A 72 -11.37 9.77 -2.97
C PRO A 72 -11.09 8.41 -3.60
N ASP A 73 -10.49 7.52 -2.82
CA ASP A 73 -10.03 6.18 -3.25
C ASP A 73 -9.07 6.20 -4.46
N GLY A 74 -8.24 7.24 -4.58
CA GLY A 74 -7.20 7.30 -5.61
C GLY A 74 -6.24 6.09 -5.54
N PRO A 75 -5.61 5.69 -6.66
CA PRO A 75 -4.77 4.49 -6.73
C PRO A 75 -3.37 4.70 -6.10
N VAL A 76 -3.32 5.32 -4.92
CA VAL A 76 -2.07 5.68 -4.22
C VAL A 76 -1.29 4.44 -3.84
N ALA A 77 -1.97 3.40 -3.33
CA ALA A 77 -1.31 2.17 -2.94
C ALA A 77 -0.75 1.42 -4.16
N PHE A 78 -1.52 1.38 -5.26
CA PHE A 78 -1.05 0.85 -6.54
C PHE A 78 0.23 1.57 -7.00
N THR A 79 0.26 2.90 -6.96
CA THR A 79 1.42 3.65 -7.46
C THR A 79 2.69 3.37 -6.66
N GLN A 80 2.60 2.98 -5.40
CA GLN A 80 3.78 2.63 -4.60
C GLN A 80 4.30 1.21 -4.88
N VAL A 81 3.43 0.29 -5.34
CA VAL A 81 3.83 -1.08 -5.73
C VAL A 81 4.46 -1.11 -7.12
N GLY A 82 3.99 -0.26 -8.03
CA GLY A 82 4.42 -0.24 -9.43
C GLY A 82 5.69 0.57 -9.74
N LEU A 83 6.24 1.28 -8.76
CA LEU A 83 7.50 2.02 -8.90
C LEU A 83 8.67 1.09 -8.54
N ASN A 84 9.23 0.41 -9.54
CA ASN A 84 10.55 -0.23 -9.48
C ASN A 84 11.57 0.64 -10.22
#